data_AF-A0AAW1FI94-F1
#
_entry.id   AF-A0AAW1FI94-F1
#
_cell.length_a   1.000
_cell.length_b   1.000
_cell.length_c   1.000
_cell.angle_alpha   90.00
_cell.angle_beta   90.00
_cell.angle_gamma   90.00
#
_symmetry.space_group_name_H-M   'P 1'
#
loop_
_entity.id
_entity.type
_entity.pdbx_description
1 polymer ?
#
loop_
_entity_poly.entity_id
_entity_poly.type
_entity_poly.pdbx_seq_one_letter_code
_entity_poly.pdbx_strand_id
1 'polypeptide(L)'
;MDRRDSLGVCVDSRGGADSLQRDQAVCISTNGAVFVNGKEMTNQLPAVALGSSVTFDMEVVNLFPVSTNLSEGGGHFKLRVTIGSGSREVVFDWLVDQAVDCLFFGCSFVHSGWKVLVF
;
A
#
# COMPACT_ATOMS: atom_id res chain seq x y z
N MET A 1 -8.93 -12.39 -14.73
CA MET A 1 -8.14 -11.32 -14.08
C MET A 1 -7.63 -11.89 -12.78
N ASP A 2 -6.31 -11.94 -12.62
CA ASP A 2 -5.71 -12.63 -11.48
C ASP A 2 -5.69 -11.74 -10.25
N ARG A 3 -6.29 -12.24 -9.17
CA ARG A 3 -6.45 -11.55 -7.89
C ARG A 3 -5.15 -11.37 -7.12
N ARG A 4 -3.98 -11.60 -7.73
CA ARG A 4 -2.66 -11.55 -7.06
C ARG A 4 -1.74 -10.49 -7.63
N ASP A 5 -2.11 -9.87 -8.74
CA ASP A 5 -1.32 -8.76 -9.27
C ASP A 5 -1.41 -7.58 -8.30
N SER A 6 -0.26 -7.00 -7.95
CA SER A 6 -0.20 -5.87 -7.03
C SER A 6 1.02 -4.98 -7.28
N LEU A 7 0.86 -3.68 -7.06
CA LEU A 7 1.91 -2.67 -6.95
C LEU A 7 1.62 -1.86 -5.68
N GLY A 8 2.61 -1.66 -4.82
CA GLY A 8 2.38 -0.88 -3.61
C GLY A 8 3.52 -0.86 -2.63
N VAL A 9 3.18 -0.55 -1.38
CA VAL A 9 4.11 -0.41 -0.27
C VAL A 9 3.74 -1.31 0.89
N CYS A 10 4.72 -1.62 1.74
CA CYS A 10 4.54 -2.42 2.93
C CYS A 10 5.57 -2.09 4.00
N VAL A 11 5.25 -2.45 5.23
CA VAL A 11 6.07 -2.21 6.43
C VAL A 11 7.27 -3.15 6.49
N ASP A 12 7.14 -4.34 5.93
CA ASP A 12 8.16 -5.39 6.00
C ASP A 12 8.41 -6.08 4.66
N SER A 13 9.63 -6.58 4.50
CA SER A 13 10.04 -7.41 3.38
C SER A 13 9.76 -8.89 3.61
N ARG A 14 8.60 -9.25 4.19
CA ARG A 14 8.21 -10.66 4.42
C ARG A 14 8.28 -11.44 3.11
N GLY A 15 9.32 -12.23 2.95
CA GLY A 15 9.44 -13.21 1.87
C GLY A 15 8.35 -14.26 1.98
N GLY A 16 7.82 -14.71 0.84
CA GLY A 16 6.88 -15.83 0.77
C GLY A 16 5.40 -15.46 0.60
N ALA A 17 5.05 -14.17 0.58
CA ALA A 17 3.70 -13.75 0.18
C ALA A 17 3.60 -13.64 -1.35
N ASP A 18 2.52 -14.18 -1.92
CA ASP A 18 2.23 -14.13 -3.37
C ASP A 18 1.97 -12.70 -3.89
N SER A 19 1.56 -11.78 -3.00
CA SER A 19 1.21 -10.40 -3.35
C SER A 19 1.29 -9.44 -2.15
N LEU A 20 1.16 -8.14 -2.43
CA LEU A 20 1.01 -7.09 -1.42
C LEU A 20 -0.44 -6.96 -0.90
N GLN A 21 -1.36 -7.81 -1.37
CA GLN A 21 -2.74 -7.84 -0.87
C GLN A 21 -2.80 -8.59 0.48
N ARG A 22 -2.11 -8.04 1.49
CA ARG A 22 -1.89 -8.67 2.79
C ARG A 22 -1.87 -7.62 3.91
N ASP A 23 -1.81 -8.11 5.14
CA ASP A 23 -1.66 -7.24 6.30
C ASP A 23 -0.33 -6.45 6.28
N GLN A 24 -0.35 -5.27 6.90
CA GLN A 24 0.75 -4.30 6.92
C GLN A 24 1.24 -3.89 5.53
N ALA A 25 0.33 -3.83 4.57
CA ALA A 25 0.60 -3.43 3.19
C ALA A 25 -0.57 -2.65 2.58
N VAL A 26 -0.23 -1.81 1.62
CA VAL A 26 -1.19 -1.03 0.82
C VAL A 26 -0.79 -1.18 -0.64
N CYS A 27 -1.73 -1.55 -1.49
CA CYS A 27 -1.43 -1.75 -2.91
C CYS A 27 -2.64 -1.50 -3.82
N ILE A 28 -2.33 -1.28 -5.09
CA ILE A 28 -3.29 -1.31 -6.19
C ILE A 28 -3.07 -2.59 -7.02
N SER A 29 -4.16 -3.21 -7.48
CA SER A 29 -4.12 -4.29 -8.46
C SER A 29 -4.24 -3.76 -9.89
N THR A 30 -3.93 -4.57 -10.89
CA THR A 30 -3.91 -4.18 -12.30
C THR A 30 -5.28 -3.79 -12.85
N ASN A 31 -6.37 -4.24 -12.20
CA ASN A 31 -7.74 -3.83 -12.50
C ASN A 31 -8.16 -2.50 -11.83
N GLY A 32 -7.31 -1.88 -11.02
CA GLY A 32 -7.59 -0.65 -10.30
C GLY A 32 -8.18 -0.82 -8.89
N ALA A 33 -8.37 -2.06 -8.42
CA ALA A 33 -8.78 -2.33 -7.05
C ALA A 33 -7.68 -1.95 -6.05
N VAL A 34 -8.05 -1.26 -4.98
CA VAL A 34 -7.13 -0.80 -3.92
C VAL A 34 -7.32 -1.63 -2.67
N PHE A 35 -6.22 -2.05 -2.05
CA PHE A 35 -6.21 -2.88 -0.85
C PHE A 35 -5.47 -2.17 0.28
N VAL A 36 -6.04 -2.22 1.48
CA VAL A 36 -5.45 -1.70 2.72
C VAL A 36 -5.45 -2.80 3.76
N ASN A 37 -4.27 -3.22 4.21
CA ASN A 37 -4.10 -4.37 5.10
C ASN A 37 -4.85 -5.62 4.59
N GLY A 38 -4.73 -5.88 3.28
CA GLY A 38 -5.35 -7.01 2.58
C GLY A 38 -6.87 -6.91 2.35
N LYS A 39 -7.51 -5.83 2.80
CA LYS A 39 -8.95 -5.59 2.57
C LYS A 39 -9.15 -4.68 1.37
N GLU A 40 -9.92 -5.16 0.41
CA GLU A 40 -10.29 -4.38 -0.78
C GLU A 40 -11.19 -3.19 -0.39
N MET A 41 -10.87 -2.02 -0.92
CA MET A 41 -11.69 -0.83 -0.83
C MET A 41 -12.80 -0.83 -1.88
N THR A 42 -13.92 -0.18 -1.56
CA THR A 42 -15.02 0.01 -2.52
C THR A 42 -14.69 1.01 -3.62
N ASN A 43 -13.89 2.04 -3.30
CA ASN A 43 -13.43 3.02 -4.27
C ASN A 43 -12.28 2.44 -5.09
N GLN A 44 -12.49 2.33 -6.39
CA GLN A 44 -11.49 1.81 -7.34
C GLN A 44 -10.93 2.93 -8.22
N LEU A 45 -9.69 2.73 -8.65
CA LEU A 45 -9.00 3.55 -9.64
C LEU A 45 -9.21 2.96 -11.05
N PRO A 46 -8.88 3.70 -12.12
CA PRO A 46 -8.85 3.15 -13.46
C PRO A 46 -7.87 1.97 -13.56
N ALA A 47 -8.22 0.97 -14.37
CA ALA A 47 -7.34 -0.17 -14.64
C ALA A 47 -5.99 0.30 -15.21
N VAL A 48 -4.92 -0.35 -14.78
CA VAL A 48 -3.55 -0.02 -15.18
C VAL A 48 -3.29 -0.54 -16.59
N ALA A 49 -2.81 0.34 -17.47
CA ALA A 49 -2.44 0.01 -18.84
C ALA A 49 -1.03 0.54 -19.16
N LEU A 50 -0.53 0.23 -20.35
CA LEU A 50 0.74 0.78 -20.82
C LEU A 50 0.69 2.32 -20.82
N GLY A 51 1.66 2.94 -20.17
CA GLY A 51 1.75 4.39 -20.01
C GLY A 51 1.01 4.95 -18.79
N SER A 52 0.27 4.13 -18.03
CA SER A 52 -0.28 4.54 -16.75
C SER A 52 0.85 4.82 -15.74
N SER A 53 0.70 5.90 -14.98
CA SER A 53 1.47 6.16 -13.76
C SER A 53 0.60 5.89 -12.54
N VAL A 54 1.20 5.27 -11.52
CA VAL A 54 0.60 5.10 -10.20
C VAL A 54 1.49 5.84 -9.20
N THR A 55 0.93 6.73 -8.39
CA THR A 55 1.64 7.47 -7.35
C THR A 55 1.17 7.05 -5.97
N PHE A 56 2.08 7.12 -4.99
CA PHE A 56 1.82 6.87 -3.58
C PHE A 56 2.36 8.07 -2.80
N ASP A 57 1.46 8.90 -2.30
CA ASP A 57 1.77 10.04 -1.45
C ASP A 57 1.33 9.73 -0.03
N MET A 58 2.19 10.01 0.96
CA MET A 58 1.97 9.61 2.35
C MET A 58 2.32 10.72 3.32
N GLU A 59 1.41 10.97 4.26
CA GLU A 59 1.59 11.95 5.33
C GLU A 59 1.27 11.34 6.69
N VAL A 60 2.07 11.66 7.70
CA VAL A 60 1.79 11.23 9.08
C VAL A 60 0.66 12.09 9.63
N VAL A 61 -0.45 11.46 10.06
CA VAL A 61 -1.63 12.18 10.57
C VAL A 61 -1.57 12.37 12.08
N ASN A 62 -1.16 11.33 12.82
CA ASN A 62 -1.06 11.39 14.27
C ASN A 62 0.13 10.55 14.74
N LEU A 63 1.04 11.20 15.47
CA LEU A 63 1.95 10.57 16.41
C LEU A 63 1.33 10.78 17.79
N PHE A 64 0.47 9.87 18.26
CA PHE A 64 0.26 9.85 19.71
C PHE A 64 1.62 9.59 20.35
N PRO A 65 1.97 10.26 21.46
CA PRO A 65 3.31 10.16 22.02
C PRO A 65 3.62 8.68 22.25
N VAL A 66 4.57 8.16 21.46
CA VAL A 66 5.14 6.83 21.65
C VAL A 66 5.86 6.93 22.98
N SER A 67 5.16 6.60 24.07
CA SER A 67 5.76 6.57 25.39
C SER A 67 6.92 5.60 25.34
N THR A 68 8.11 6.07 25.67
CA THR A 68 9.38 5.34 25.71
C THR A 68 9.42 4.17 26.72
N ASN A 69 8.26 3.76 27.24
CA ASN A 69 8.10 2.58 28.08
C ASN A 69 7.49 1.46 27.22
N LEU A 70 8.36 0.51 26.85
CA LEU A 70 8.14 -0.68 26.02
C LEU A 70 7.13 -1.71 26.58
N SER A 71 6.03 -1.31 27.23
CA SER A 71 5.16 -2.32 27.82
C SER A 71 3.64 -2.11 27.84
N GLU A 72 3.02 -0.96 27.55
CA GLU A 72 1.54 -0.92 27.71
C GLU A 72 0.74 0.19 27.00
N GLY A 73 1.32 0.93 26.05
CA GLY A 73 0.63 2.01 25.32
C GLY A 73 0.61 1.81 23.82
N GLY A 74 -0.29 0.96 23.31
CA GLY A 74 -0.45 0.66 21.87
C GLY A 74 -0.95 1.86 21.06
N GLY A 75 -0.07 2.83 20.79
CA GLY A 75 -0.34 3.92 19.89
C GLY A 75 -0.23 3.45 18.44
N HIS A 76 -1.36 3.31 17.75
CA HIS A 76 -1.37 3.01 16.32
C HIS A 76 -0.71 4.14 15.52
N PHE A 77 0.26 3.82 14.68
CA PHE A 77 0.87 4.76 13.75
C PHE A 77 -0.06 4.94 12.55
N LYS A 78 -0.48 6.17 12.27
CA LYS A 78 -1.50 6.46 11.27
C LYS A 78 -0.95 7.32 10.14
N LEU A 79 -0.93 6.75 8.94
CA LEU A 79 -0.58 7.43 7.69
C LEU A 79 -1.85 7.79 6.93
N ARG A 80 -1.90 8.98 6.35
CA ARG A 80 -2.83 9.29 5.26
C ARG A 80 -2.15 8.96 3.96
N VAL A 81 -2.76 8.07 3.19
CA VAL A 81 -2.22 7.61 1.91
C VAL A 81 -3.14 8.11 0.81
N THR A 82 -2.54 8.71 -0.20
CA THR A 82 -3.18 9.04 -1.48
C THR A 82 -2.59 8.16 -2.55
N ILE A 83 -3.42 7.34 -3.21
CA ILE A 83 -3.02 6.58 -4.41
C ILE A 83 -3.61 7.28 -5.62
N GLY A 84 -2.76 7.79 -6.49
CA GLY A 84 -3.15 8.39 -7.77
C GLY A 84 -2.96 7.43 -8.94
N SER A 85 -3.89 7.43 -9.90
CA SER A 85 -3.74 6.76 -11.20
C SER A 85 -4.51 7.52 -12.28
N GLY A 86 -3.78 8.08 -13.26
CA GLY A 86 -4.36 8.97 -14.27
C GLY A 86 -4.94 10.25 -13.64
N SER A 87 -6.23 10.51 -13.87
CA SER A 87 -6.94 11.68 -13.31
C SER A 87 -7.81 11.34 -12.09
N ARG A 88 -7.58 10.19 -11.46
CA ARG A 88 -8.33 9.75 -10.28
C ARG A 88 -7.37 9.46 -9.15
N GLU A 89 -7.83 9.69 -7.93
CA GLU A 89 -7.13 9.39 -6.71
C GLU A 89 -8.09 8.79 -5.68
N VAL A 90 -7.54 8.01 -4.76
CA VAL A 90 -8.23 7.59 -3.54
C VAL A 90 -7.38 7.97 -2.34
N VAL A 91 -8.04 8.51 -1.31
CA VAL A 91 -7.40 8.90 -0.06
C VAL A 91 -8.00 8.09 1.07
N PHE A 92 -7.15 7.52 1.92
CA PHE A 92 -7.57 6.77 3.09
C PHE A 92 -6.53 6.85 4.20
N ASP A 93 -6.96 6.50 5.40
CA ASP A 93 -6.07 6.38 6.54
C ASP A 93 -5.60 4.92 6.67
N TRP A 94 -4.29 4.70 6.65
CA TRP A 94 -3.64 3.43 6.87
C TRP A 94 -3.12 3.34 8.31
N LEU A 95 -3.65 2.37 9.06
CA LEU A 95 -3.19 2.03 10.41
C LEU A 95 -2.08 1.00 10.31
N VAL A 96 -0.94 1.34 10.91
CA VAL A 96 0.26 0.52 11.01
C VAL A 96 0.50 0.19 12.47
N ASP A 97 0.91 -1.05 12.74
CA ASP A 97 1.05 -1.54 14.12
C ASP A 97 2.22 -0.89 14.87
N GLN A 98 3.27 -0.50 14.13
CA GLN A 98 4.50 0.06 14.67
C GLN A 98 4.95 1.26 13.83
N ALA A 99 5.52 2.27 14.48
CA ALA A 99 6.20 3.34 13.76
C ALA A 99 7.41 2.76 13.03
N VAL A 100 7.59 3.13 11.75
CA VAL A 100 8.71 2.70 10.93
C VAL A 100 9.41 3.88 10.30
N ASP A 101 10.75 3.80 10.25
CA ASP A 101 11.58 4.85 9.64
C ASP A 101 11.53 4.83 8.12
N CYS A 102 11.17 3.68 7.54
CA CYS A 102 11.06 3.50 6.10
C CYS A 102 10.00 2.44 5.75
N LEU A 103 9.56 2.49 4.49
CA LEU A 103 8.68 1.50 3.89
C LEU A 103 9.39 0.83 2.72
N PHE A 104 8.97 -0.38 2.41
CA PHE A 104 9.38 -1.08 1.20
C PHE A 104 8.32 -0.90 0.13
N PHE A 105 8.74 -0.73 -1.13
CA PHE A 105 7.84 -0.87 -2.28
C PHE A 105 8.07 -2.21 -2.98
N GLY A 106 7.05 -2.69 -3.68
CA GLY A 106 7.15 -3.94 -4.42
C GLY A 106 6.04 -4.09 -5.45
N CYS A 107 6.20 -5.11 -6.28
CA CYS A 107 5.15 -5.54 -7.20
C CYS A 107 5.16 -7.07 -7.36
N SER A 108 3.99 -7.61 -7.69
CA SER A 108 3.79 -9.02 -8.00
C SER A 108 2.92 -9.13 -9.24
N PHE A 109 3.29 -10.00 -10.18
CA PHE A 109 2.53 -10.26 -11.39
C PHE A 109 2.53 -11.76 -11.68
N VAL A 110 1.35 -12.36 -11.84
CA VAL A 110 1.24 -13.82 -12.06
C VAL A 110 1.75 -14.19 -13.45
N HIS A 111 1.48 -13.34 -14.44
CA HIS A 111 1.85 -13.58 -15.83
C HIS A 111 3.04 -12.72 -16.25
N SER A 112 3.87 -13.29 -17.13
CA SER A 112 4.97 -12.56 -17.76
C SER A 112 4.48 -11.42 -18.66
N GLY A 113 5.31 -10.40 -18.86
CA GLY A 113 5.07 -9.29 -19.80
C GLY A 113 4.85 -7.94 -19.13
N TRP A 114 4.55 -7.93 -17.83
CA TRP A 114 4.53 -6.70 -17.03
C TRP A 114 5.93 -6.11 -16.91
N LYS A 115 6.02 -4.79 -17.08
CA LYS A 115 7.24 -4.00 -16.90
C LYS A 115 6.88 -2.73 -16.16
N VAL A 116 7.50 -2.53 -15.00
CA VAL A 116 7.27 -1.39 -14.12
C VAL A 116 8.56 -0.60 -14.00
N LEU A 117 8.47 0.72 -14.16
CA LEU A 117 9.54 1.66 -13.86
C LEU A 117 9.19 2.37 -12.55
N VAL A 118 10.15 2.46 -11.64
CA VAL A 118 10.04 3.20 -10.37
C VAL A 118 10.94 4.42 -10.46
N PHE A 119 10.41 5.57 -10.04
CA PHE A 119 11.11 6.86 -9.99
C PHE A 119 11.46 7.24 -8.55
#